data_AF-A0A1V1PGT6-F1
#
_entry.id   AF-A0A1V1PGT6-F1
#
_cell.length_a   1.000
_cell.length_b   1.000
_cell.length_c   1.000
_cell.angle_alpha   90.00
_cell.angle_beta   90.00
_cell.angle_gamma   90.00
#
_symmetry.space_group_name_H-M   'P 1'
#
loop_
_entity.id
_entity.type
_entity.pdbx_description
1 polymer ?
#
loop_
_entity_poly.entity_id
_entity_poly.type
_entity_poly.pdbx_seq_one_letter_code
_entity_poly.pdbx_strand_id
1 'polypeptide(L)'
;MVLIVYGLLNKPIHTLSSQVKEIKGIDDQPVKIIESNTFYAIISQVSLQTINHPSNRELLAYYNAINIFHKEHSIIPMRFGSYFKSTREMIDYLNKNNPKYSQILNKISGCSEMGVNVISVLSEPIDLPHCNCLKHSSGKDYLMKRKQYYESIDQTEKN
;
A
#
# COMPACT_ATOMS: atom_id res chain seq x y z
N MET A 1 -28.36 -6.00 -1.47
CA MET A 1 -27.01 -6.59 -1.36
C MET A 1 -26.25 -6.31 -2.63
N VAL A 2 -24.95 -6.09 -2.55
CA VAL A 2 -24.05 -5.88 -3.69
C VAL A 2 -22.82 -6.77 -3.55
N LEU A 3 -22.05 -6.91 -4.63
CA LEU A 3 -20.81 -7.69 -4.65
C LEU A 3 -19.63 -6.73 -4.50
N ILE A 4 -19.06 -6.64 -3.31
CA ILE A 4 -17.81 -5.90 -3.13
C ILE A 4 -16.65 -6.72 -3.70
N VAL A 5 -15.71 -6.05 -4.35
CA VAL A 5 -14.51 -6.65 -4.93
C VAL A 5 -13.30 -6.26 -4.09
N TYR A 6 -12.57 -7.26 -3.62
CA TYR A 6 -11.33 -7.10 -2.87
C TYR A 6 -10.13 -6.98 -3.81
N GLY A 7 -10.07 -7.82 -4.84
CA GLY A 7 -8.95 -7.84 -5.77
C GLY A 7 -9.14 -8.76 -6.98
N LEU A 8 -8.23 -8.64 -7.93
CA LEU A 8 -8.19 -9.42 -9.16
C LEU A 8 -6.89 -10.23 -9.27
N LEU A 9 -6.98 -11.41 -9.89
CA LEU A 9 -5.91 -12.40 -10.02
C LEU A 9 -5.91 -13.00 -11.43
N ASN A 10 -4.76 -13.43 -11.94
CA ASN A 10 -4.62 -14.10 -13.25
C ASN A 10 -4.25 -15.59 -13.15
N LYS A 11 -4.12 -16.14 -11.94
CA LYS A 11 -3.76 -17.54 -11.75
C LYS A 11 -4.93 -18.33 -11.17
N PRO A 12 -5.19 -19.54 -11.69
CA PRO A 12 -6.18 -20.42 -11.13
C PRO A 12 -5.89 -20.71 -9.67
N ILE A 13 -6.97 -20.65 -8.90
CA ILE A 13 -6.96 -20.78 -7.44
C ILE A 13 -7.05 -22.26 -7.00
N HIS A 14 -6.96 -23.21 -7.92
CA HIS A 14 -7.01 -24.65 -7.61
C HIS A 14 -5.97 -25.10 -6.56
N THR A 15 -4.98 -24.25 -6.26
CA THR A 15 -3.88 -24.47 -5.31
C THR A 15 -4.00 -23.65 -4.01
N LEU A 16 -5.14 -23.01 -3.72
CA LEU A 16 -5.30 -22.29 -2.46
C LEU A 16 -5.29 -23.27 -1.29
N SER A 17 -4.38 -23.04 -0.35
CA SER A 17 -4.26 -23.81 0.87
C SER A 17 -5.59 -23.81 1.64
N SER A 18 -5.79 -24.81 2.51
CA SER A 18 -7.01 -24.95 3.34
C SER A 18 -7.37 -23.67 4.13
N GLN A 19 -6.42 -22.75 4.35
CA GLN A 19 -6.63 -21.46 5.01
C GLN A 19 -7.54 -20.51 4.23
N VAL A 20 -7.61 -20.58 2.90
CA VAL A 20 -8.43 -19.63 2.13
C VAL A 20 -9.92 -20.01 2.10
N LYS A 21 -10.25 -21.28 2.41
CA LYS A 21 -11.65 -21.73 2.45
C LYS A 21 -12.46 -21.11 3.60
N GLU A 22 -11.81 -20.47 4.56
CA GLU A 22 -12.46 -19.90 5.75
C GLU A 22 -12.28 -18.37 5.88
N ILE A 23 -11.83 -17.68 4.83
CA ILE A 23 -11.67 -16.23 4.90
C ILE A 23 -13.04 -15.56 5.05
N LYS A 24 -13.18 -14.87 6.17
CA LYS A 24 -14.28 -13.94 6.42
C LYS A 24 -13.89 -12.56 5.93
N GLY A 25 -14.76 -11.97 5.13
CA GLY A 25 -14.65 -10.61 4.65
C GLY A 25 -15.45 -9.66 5.54
N ILE A 26 -15.93 -8.57 4.93
CA ILE A 26 -16.81 -7.60 5.58
C ILE A 26 -18.08 -8.28 6.12
N ASP A 27 -18.54 -7.86 7.30
CA ASP A 27 -19.74 -8.39 7.97
C ASP A 27 -19.72 -9.92 8.17
N ASP A 28 -18.52 -10.47 8.39
CA ASP A 28 -18.27 -11.91 8.53
C ASP A 28 -18.73 -12.74 7.32
N GLN A 29 -18.92 -12.08 6.17
CA GLN A 29 -19.41 -12.72 4.96
C GLN A 29 -18.30 -13.55 4.32
N PRO A 30 -18.61 -14.76 3.81
CA PRO A 30 -17.61 -15.60 3.19
C PRO A 30 -17.03 -14.92 1.96
N VAL A 31 -15.70 -14.86 1.88
CA VAL A 31 -15.01 -14.44 0.67
C VAL A 31 -15.08 -15.56 -0.34
N LYS A 32 -15.49 -15.22 -1.55
CA LYS A 32 -15.65 -16.13 -2.69
C LYS A 32 -14.76 -15.66 -3.82
N ILE A 33 -14.38 -16.62 -4.66
CA ILE A 33 -13.65 -16.34 -5.88
C ILE A 33 -14.59 -16.66 -7.04
N ILE A 34 -14.76 -15.70 -7.93
CA ILE A 34 -15.50 -15.87 -9.18
C ILE A 34 -14.50 -15.90 -10.33
N GLU A 35 -14.58 -16.97 -11.12
CA GLU A 35 -13.81 -17.13 -12.34
C GLU A 35 -14.50 -16.41 -13.52
N SER A 36 -13.71 -15.71 -14.32
CA SER A 36 -14.13 -15.05 -15.55
C SER A 36 -13.04 -15.23 -16.61
N ASN A 37 -13.22 -16.19 -17.52
CA ASN A 37 -12.27 -16.53 -18.59
C ASN A 37 -10.82 -16.70 -18.09
N THR A 38 -10.03 -15.63 -18.09
CA THR A 38 -8.61 -15.62 -17.71
C THR A 38 -8.32 -14.99 -16.33
N PHE A 39 -9.35 -14.51 -15.62
CA PHE A 39 -9.18 -13.87 -14.32
C PHE A 39 -10.08 -14.45 -13.24
N TYR A 40 -9.66 -14.18 -12.01
CA TYR A 40 -10.41 -14.51 -10.82
C TYR A 40 -10.63 -13.24 -10.01
N ALA A 41 -11.89 -12.97 -9.66
CA ALA A 41 -12.28 -11.86 -8.81
C ALA A 41 -12.55 -12.37 -7.39
N ILE A 42 -11.92 -11.74 -6.41
CA ILE A 42 -12.13 -12.00 -4.99
C ILE A 42 -13.28 -11.09 -4.53
N ILE A 43 -14.36 -11.67 -4.02
CA ILE A 43 -15.60 -10.94 -3.72
C ILE A 43 -16.30 -11.43 -2.46
N SER A 44 -17.22 -10.62 -1.93
CA SER A 44 -18.24 -11.07 -0.96
C SER A 44 -19.53 -10.29 -1.18
N GLN A 45 -20.64 -10.84 -0.68
CA GLN A 45 -21.90 -10.10 -0.64
C GLN A 45 -21.92 -9.19 0.58
N VAL A 46 -22.24 -7.91 0.40
CA VAL A 46 -22.27 -6.91 1.47
C VAL A 46 -23.47 -5.98 1.28
N SER A 47 -23.95 -5.40 2.39
CA SER A 47 -25.00 -4.39 2.33
C SER A 47 -24.49 -3.08 1.73
N LEU A 48 -25.34 -2.34 1.02
CA LEU A 48 -24.93 -1.05 0.46
C LEU A 48 -24.67 -0.01 1.57
N GLN A 49 -25.35 -0.13 2.71
CA GLN A 49 -25.12 0.75 3.86
C GLN A 49 -23.72 0.59 4.42
N THR A 50 -23.23 -0.65 4.55
CA THR A 50 -21.87 -0.95 5.00
C THR A 50 -20.81 -0.33 4.08
N ILE A 51 -21.06 -0.27 2.77
CA ILE A 51 -20.15 0.35 1.81
C ILE A 51 -20.14 1.87 1.93
N ASN A 52 -21.31 2.48 2.08
CA ASN A 52 -21.45 3.93 2.14
C ASN A 52 -20.96 4.52 3.47
N HIS A 53 -21.11 3.75 4.55
CA HIS A 53 -20.76 4.15 5.91
C HIS A 53 -19.99 3.03 6.61
N PRO A 54 -18.75 2.75 6.20
CA PRO A 54 -17.96 1.70 6.81
C PRO A 54 -17.47 2.14 8.20
N SER A 55 -17.49 1.22 9.18
CA SER A 55 -16.72 1.40 10.40
C SER A 55 -15.28 0.89 10.19
N ASN A 56 -14.41 1.20 11.14
CA ASN A 56 -13.03 0.69 11.14
C ASN A 56 -12.98 -0.85 11.10
N ARG A 57 -13.97 -1.53 11.68
CA ARG A 57 -14.04 -3.00 11.67
C ARG A 57 -14.18 -3.53 10.24
N GLU A 58 -15.05 -2.92 9.44
CA GLU A 58 -15.24 -3.38 8.05
C GLU A 58 -14.07 -2.99 7.14
N LEU A 59 -13.44 -1.83 7.38
CA LEU A 59 -12.21 -1.46 6.68
C LEU A 59 -11.07 -2.43 6.97
N LEU A 60 -10.91 -2.83 8.24
CA LEU A 60 -9.91 -3.83 8.64
C LEU A 60 -10.22 -5.20 8.07
N ALA A 61 -11.49 -5.64 8.10
CA ALA A 61 -11.90 -6.90 7.48
C ALA A 61 -11.59 -6.91 5.97
N TYR A 62 -11.84 -5.79 5.29
CA TYR A 62 -11.50 -5.62 3.89
C TYR A 62 -10.01 -5.73 3.61
N TYR A 63 -9.20 -5.00 4.38
CA TYR A 63 -7.75 -5.03 4.26
C TYR A 63 -7.16 -6.42 4.58
N ASN A 64 -7.65 -7.07 5.62
CA ASN A 64 -7.21 -8.42 6.01
C ASN A 64 -7.49 -9.45 4.91
N ALA A 65 -8.68 -9.40 4.29
CA ALA A 65 -9.01 -10.27 3.19
C ALA A 65 -7.99 -10.11 2.04
N ILE A 66 -7.73 -8.87 1.60
CA ILE A 66 -6.73 -8.58 0.56
C ILE A 66 -5.35 -9.12 0.93
N ASN A 67 -4.89 -8.86 2.16
CA ASN A 67 -3.57 -9.28 2.63
C ASN A 67 -3.38 -10.79 2.63
N ILE A 68 -4.42 -11.57 2.91
CA ILE A 68 -4.31 -13.03 2.87
C ILE A 68 -4.00 -13.50 1.45
N PHE A 69 -4.69 -12.96 0.44
CA PHE A 69 -4.38 -13.30 -0.96
C PHE A 69 -3.03 -12.75 -1.42
N HIS A 70 -2.65 -11.55 -0.97
CA HIS A 70 -1.37 -10.92 -1.34
C HIS A 70 -0.14 -11.73 -0.86
N LYS A 71 -0.27 -12.53 0.21
CA LYS A 71 0.83 -13.37 0.71
C LYS A 71 1.22 -14.49 -0.24
N GLU A 72 0.25 -15.04 -0.97
CA GLU A 72 0.46 -16.22 -1.83
C GLU A 72 0.42 -15.87 -3.32
N HIS A 73 -0.16 -14.72 -3.68
CA HIS A 73 -0.44 -14.36 -5.06
C HIS A 73 -0.12 -12.90 -5.39
N SER A 74 0.24 -12.66 -6.64
CA SER A 74 0.22 -11.32 -7.23
C SER A 74 -1.22 -10.92 -7.48
N ILE A 75 -1.67 -9.88 -6.78
CA ILE A 75 -3.05 -9.42 -6.82
C ILE A 75 -3.10 -7.96 -7.27
N ILE A 76 -4.16 -7.56 -7.96
CA ILE A 76 -4.52 -6.14 -8.07
C ILE A 76 -5.52 -5.84 -6.96
N PRO A 77 -5.13 -5.14 -5.88
CA PRO A 77 -6.07 -4.73 -4.86
C PRO A 77 -7.03 -3.69 -5.44
N MET A 78 -8.32 -3.89 -5.23
CA MET A 78 -9.33 -2.90 -5.58
C MET A 78 -9.46 -1.87 -4.47
N ARG A 79 -9.91 -0.66 -4.82
CA ARG A 79 -10.23 0.36 -3.81
C ARG A 79 -11.45 -0.09 -3.00
N PHE A 80 -11.44 0.14 -1.69
CA PHE A 80 -12.64 -0.04 -0.87
C PHE A 80 -13.84 0.66 -1.49
N GLY A 81 -14.99 -0.02 -1.50
CA GLY A 81 -16.22 0.46 -2.14
C GLY A 81 -16.29 0.20 -3.65
N SER A 82 -15.33 -0.52 -4.23
CA SER A 82 -15.49 -1.08 -5.59
C SER A 82 -16.49 -2.23 -5.52
N TYR A 83 -17.69 -2.05 -6.08
CA TYR A 83 -18.71 -3.10 -6.08
C TYR A 83 -19.47 -3.19 -7.41
N PHE A 84 -20.12 -4.33 -7.61
CA PHE A 84 -21.04 -4.58 -8.71
C PHE A 84 -22.42 -4.96 -8.16
N LYS A 85 -23.49 -4.67 -8.92
CA LYS A 85 -24.86 -5.06 -8.52
C LYS A 85 -25.13 -6.53 -8.77
N SER A 86 -24.42 -7.13 -9.73
CA SER A 86 -24.58 -8.54 -10.08
C SER A 86 -23.27 -9.16 -10.57
N THR A 87 -23.20 -10.48 -10.50
CA THR A 87 -22.07 -11.26 -11.03
C THR A 87 -21.91 -11.07 -12.54
N ARG A 88 -23.02 -10.95 -13.27
CA ARG A 88 -23.00 -10.72 -14.72
C ARG A 88 -22.33 -9.40 -15.08
N GLU A 89 -22.74 -8.32 -14.42
CA GLU A 89 -22.16 -6.98 -14.61
C GLU A 89 -20.66 -6.98 -14.35
N MET A 90 -20.22 -7.68 -13.30
CA MET A 90 -18.80 -7.85 -12.98
C MET A 90 -18.07 -8.59 -14.10
N ILE A 91 -18.57 -9.75 -14.54
CA ILE A 91 -17.94 -10.55 -15.59
C ILE A 91 -17.83 -9.74 -16.89
N ASP A 92 -18.89 -9.05 -17.29
CA ASP A 92 -18.91 -8.19 -18.47
C ASP A 92 -17.84 -7.08 -18.36
N TYR A 93 -17.72 -6.46 -17.18
CA TYR A 93 -16.69 -5.47 -16.91
C TYR A 93 -15.27 -6.06 -16.97
N LEU A 94 -15.04 -7.22 -16.37
CA LEU A 94 -13.73 -7.87 -16.35
C LEU A 94 -13.30 -8.30 -17.76
N ASN A 95 -14.21 -8.86 -18.55
CA ASN A 95 -13.96 -9.22 -19.93
C ASN A 95 -13.62 -8.00 -20.79
N LYS A 96 -14.37 -6.90 -20.65
CA LYS A 96 -14.10 -5.65 -21.37
C LYS A 96 -12.73 -5.05 -21.04
N ASN A 97 -12.30 -5.17 -19.79
CA ASN A 97 -11.03 -4.60 -19.31
C ASN A 97 -9.88 -5.61 -19.29
N ASN A 98 -10.07 -6.78 -19.90
CA ASN A 98 -9.14 -7.89 -19.79
C ASN A 98 -7.70 -7.53 -20.20
N PRO A 99 -7.45 -6.89 -21.37
CA PRO A 99 -6.09 -6.59 -21.79
C PRO A 99 -5.34 -5.71 -20.78
N LYS A 100 -6.05 -4.74 -20.18
CA LYS A 100 -5.49 -3.81 -19.19
C LYS A 100 -5.07 -4.54 -17.92
N TYR A 101 -5.95 -5.37 -17.35
CA TYR A 101 -5.63 -6.08 -16.11
C TYR A 101 -4.57 -7.16 -16.31
N SER A 102 -4.54 -7.81 -17.48
CA SER A 102 -3.51 -8.78 -17.85
C SER A 102 -2.13 -8.13 -17.84
N GLN A 103 -2.00 -6.96 -18.47
CA GLN A 103 -0.74 -6.20 -18.49
C GLN A 103 -0.26 -5.82 -17.09
N ILE A 104 -1.16 -5.36 -16.23
CA ILE A 104 -0.82 -4.99 -14.85
C ILE A 104 -0.36 -6.21 -14.06
N LEU A 105 -1.13 -7.31 -14.08
CA LEU A 105 -0.79 -8.53 -13.34
C LEU A 105 0.53 -9.15 -13.80
N ASN A 106 0.81 -9.11 -15.11
CA ASN A 106 2.10 -9.56 -15.63
C ASN A 106 3.26 -8.68 -15.15
N LYS A 107 3.06 -7.36 -15.09
CA LYS A 107 4.08 -6.41 -14.63
C LYS A 107 4.43 -6.59 -13.15
N ILE A 108 3.45 -6.90 -12.31
CA ILE A 108 3.64 -7.04 -10.85
C ILE A 108 3.92 -8.49 -10.42
N SER A 109 3.93 -9.44 -11.36
CA SER A 109 4.14 -10.85 -11.05
C SER A 109 5.50 -11.07 -10.40
N GLY A 110 5.51 -11.61 -9.19
CA GLY A 110 6.74 -11.86 -8.42
C GLY A 110 7.36 -10.60 -7.79
N CYS A 111 6.71 -9.45 -7.89
CA CYS A 111 7.11 -8.24 -7.18
C CYS A 111 6.47 -8.17 -5.78
N SER A 112 7.13 -7.48 -4.85
CA SER A 112 6.56 -7.08 -3.56
C SER A 112 6.39 -5.57 -3.52
N GLU A 113 5.22 -5.11 -3.08
CA GLU A 113 5.02 -3.70 -2.78
C GLU A 113 5.73 -3.34 -1.46
N MET A 114 6.42 -2.19 -1.44
CA MET A 114 7.08 -1.64 -0.25
C MET A 114 6.79 -0.14 -0.18
N GLY A 115 6.35 0.33 0.99
CA GLY A 115 6.16 1.75 1.27
C GLY A 115 7.18 2.22 2.30
N VAL A 116 7.87 3.33 2.01
CA VAL A 116 8.77 3.99 2.97
C VAL A 116 8.12 5.30 3.39
N ASN A 117 7.85 5.44 4.69
CA ASN A 117 7.35 6.68 5.27
C ASN A 117 8.47 7.35 6.07
N VAL A 118 8.95 8.50 5.59
CA VAL A 118 10.00 9.29 6.26
C VAL A 118 9.31 10.39 7.06
N ILE A 119 9.24 10.20 8.37
CA ILE A 119 8.73 11.21 9.30
C ILE A 119 9.92 12.05 9.74
N SER A 120 10.06 13.25 9.15
CA SER A 120 11.00 14.24 9.65
C SER A 120 10.37 14.94 10.84
N VAL A 121 10.86 14.67 12.04
CA VAL A 121 10.68 15.59 13.15
C VAL A 121 11.50 16.82 12.80
N LEU A 122 10.84 17.89 12.37
CA LEU A 122 11.40 19.21 12.53
C LEU A 122 11.49 19.44 14.05
N SER A 123 12.53 18.90 14.67
CA SER A 123 13.08 19.48 15.88
C SER A 123 13.34 20.94 15.55
N GLU A 124 12.94 21.82 16.47
CA GLU A 124 13.07 23.28 16.48
C GLU A 124 14.04 23.85 15.45
N PRO A 125 13.70 25.00 14.80
CA PRO A 125 14.50 25.56 13.72
C PRO A 125 15.97 25.42 14.06
N ILE A 126 16.65 24.53 13.33
CA ILE A 126 18.10 24.54 13.35
C ILE A 126 18.40 25.99 13.02
N ASP A 127 19.02 26.72 13.95
CA ASP A 127 19.67 27.99 13.67
C ASP A 127 20.76 27.66 12.65
N LEU A 128 20.33 27.46 11.40
CA LEU A 128 21.14 27.48 10.22
C LEU A 128 21.89 28.79 10.37
N PRO A 129 23.22 28.78 10.45
CA PRO A 129 23.97 30.02 10.56
C PRO A 129 23.43 30.92 9.46
N HIS A 130 22.81 32.03 9.88
CA HIS A 130 22.18 32.97 8.98
C HIS A 130 23.13 33.14 7.81
N CYS A 131 22.64 32.83 6.60
CA CYS A 131 23.39 33.12 5.39
C CYS A 131 23.41 34.64 5.25
N ASN A 132 24.23 35.29 6.08
CA ASN A 132 24.69 36.63 5.87
C ASN A 132 25.58 36.55 4.65
N CYS A 133 24.93 36.59 3.49
CA CYS A 133 25.49 37.19 2.30
C CYS A 133 25.88 38.61 2.70
N LEU A 134 27.07 38.79 3.29
CA LEU A 134 27.86 40.02 3.49
C LEU A 134 28.89 39.81 4.61
N LYS A 135 30.01 39.21 4.24
CA LYS A 135 31.39 39.72 4.38
C LYS A 135 32.31 38.60 3.90
N HIS A 136 33.16 38.91 2.92
CA HIS A 136 34.19 38.01 2.42
C HIS A 136 35.13 37.60 3.58
N SER A 137 34.76 36.55 4.31
CA SER A 137 35.72 35.73 5.02
C SER A 137 36.30 34.82 3.96
N SER A 138 37.62 34.86 3.79
CA SER A 138 38.25 33.99 2.80
C SER A 138 37.96 32.54 3.17
N GLY A 139 37.90 31.63 2.20
CA GLY A 139 37.70 30.20 2.49
C GLY A 139 38.72 29.64 3.50
N LYS A 140 39.90 30.28 3.60
CA LYS A 140 40.91 29.98 4.62
C LYS A 140 40.42 30.28 6.04
N ASP A 141 39.74 31.39 6.26
CA ASP A 141 39.22 31.78 7.58
C ASP A 141 38.11 30.83 8.03
N TYR A 142 37.30 30.37 7.08
CA TYR A 142 36.30 29.33 7.33
C TYR A 142 36.94 28.02 7.77
N LEU A 143 37.96 27.54 7.04
CA LEU A 143 38.66 26.29 7.37
C LEU A 143 39.38 26.36 8.71
N MET A 144 39.99 27.50 9.04
CA MET A 144 40.67 27.70 10.33
C MET A 144 39.69 27.67 11.50
N LYS A 145 38.54 28.34 11.39
CA LYS A 145 37.47 28.26 12.41
C LYS A 145 36.92 26.85 12.55
N ARG A 146 36.72 26.15 11.42
CA ARG A 146 36.23 24.77 11.43
C ARG A 146 37.22 23.82 12.10
N LYS A 147 38.53 24.00 11.87
CA LYS A 147 39.57 23.22 12.56
C LYS A 147 39.54 23.44 14.08
N GLN A 148 39.48 24.69 14.53
CA GLN A 148 39.41 25.04 15.95
C GLN A 148 38.18 24.45 16.65
N TYR A 149 37.04 24.43 15.96
CA TYR A 149 35.81 23.84 16.48
C TYR A 149 35.97 22.34 16.78
N TYR A 150 36.51 21.55 15.83
CA TYR A 150 36.72 20.12 16.05
C TYR A 150 37.84 19.83 17.05
N GLU A 151 38.90 20.66 17.11
CA GLU A 151 39.93 20.54 18.15
C GLU A 151 39.36 20.75 19.56
N SER A 152 38.38 21.66 19.71
CA SER A 152 37.71 21.88 21.00
C SER A 152 36.78 20.74 21.38
N ILE A 153 36.13 20.10 20.42
CA ILE A 153 35.31 18.91 20.64
C ILE A 153 36.20 17.74 21.08
N ASP A 154 37.28 17.48 20.36
CA ASP A 154 38.23 16.40 20.68
C ASP A 154 38.90 16.56 22.06
N GLN A 155 39.06 17.79 22.54
CA GLN A 155 39.59 18.07 23.88
C GLN A 155 38.54 17.91 24.98
N THR A 156 37.27 18.16 24.67
CA THR A 156 36.15 17.99 25.61
C THR A 156 35.79 16.52 25.79
N GLU A 157 36.02 15.68 24.78
CA GLU A 157 35.80 14.22 24.83
C GLU A 157 36.95 13.45 25.53
N LYS A 158 38.05 14.12 25.90
CA LYS A 158 39.22 13.51 26.58
C LYS A 158 39.35 13.84 28.06
N ASN A 159 38.46 14.67 28.62
CA ASN A 159 38.33 14.92 30.06
C ASN A 159 37.06 14.24 30.59
#